data_AF-A0A1V9ZWP6-F1
#
_entry.id   AF-A0A1V9ZWP6-F1
#
_cell.length_a   1.000
_cell.length_b   1.000
_cell.length_c   1.000
_cell.angle_alpha   90.00
_cell.angle_beta   90.00
_cell.angle_gamma   90.00
#
_symmetry.space_group_name_H-M   'P 1'
#
loop_
_entity.id
_entity.type
_entity.pdbx_description
1 polymer ?
#
loop_
_entity_poly.entity_id
_entity_poly.type
_entity_poly.pdbx_seq_one_letter_code
_entity_poly.pdbx_strand_id
1 'polypeptide(L)'
;MRDFLGFGQGIQILVEEIVNGKRVHAKGQFQFVLQCGMKRNCVVEAKYYDMNRGVAQILVGCEVLADVEDLDTAYGIVTTYTDWMYFKRENDKILRCRATLDLDKDDVPTLQSLQTIAEIIHTMLWTPWDAEQLTSEAFT
;
A
#
# COMPACT_ATOMS: atom_id res chain seq x y z
N MET A 1 -35.08 1.53 -1.22
CA MET A 1 -34.86 0.30 -0.43
C MET A 1 -33.75 -0.51 -1.06
N ARG A 2 -32.53 -0.26 -0.61
CA ARG A 2 -31.41 -1.21 -0.44
C ARG A 2 -30.54 -0.52 0.60
N ASP A 3 -30.62 -1.04 1.81
CA ASP A 3 -30.07 -0.46 3.00
C ASP A 3 -28.55 -0.65 2.99
N PHE A 4 -27.82 0.47 2.99
CA PHE A 4 -26.38 0.50 3.28
C PHE A 4 -26.22 0.37 4.79
N LEU A 5 -26.11 -0.87 5.27
CA LEU A 5 -25.61 -1.18 6.60
C LEU A 5 -24.31 -1.96 6.46
N GLY A 6 -23.20 -1.22 6.49
CA GLY A 6 -21.85 -1.72 6.68
C GLY A 6 -21.02 -0.56 7.20
N PHE A 7 -20.61 -0.64 8.46
CA PHE A 7 -19.75 0.36 9.12
C PHE A 7 -18.54 0.67 8.23
N GLY A 8 -18.35 1.95 7.91
CA GLY A 8 -17.48 2.39 6.82
C GLY A 8 -16.00 2.20 7.09
N GLN A 9 -15.31 1.49 6.19
CA GLN A 9 -13.87 1.63 5.94
C GLN A 9 -13.57 1.21 4.48
N GLY A 10 -13.70 2.15 3.55
CA GLY A 10 -13.25 1.96 2.16
C GLY A 10 -11.76 2.29 2.00
N ILE A 11 -11.18 1.92 0.85
CA ILE A 11 -9.84 2.36 0.46
C ILE A 11 -9.94 3.78 -0.11
N GLN A 12 -9.14 4.70 0.40
CA GLN A 12 -8.99 6.06 -0.12
C GLN A 12 -7.58 6.25 -0.68
N ILE A 13 -7.48 7.00 -1.78
CA ILE A 13 -6.20 7.41 -2.37
C ILE A 13 -5.97 8.88 -2.00
N LEU A 14 -4.93 9.14 -1.23
CA LEU A 14 -4.46 10.47 -0.89
C LEU A 14 -3.32 10.85 -1.85
N VAL A 15 -3.29 12.10 -2.31
CA VAL A 15 -2.37 12.58 -3.36
C VAL A 15 -1.42 13.62 -2.76
N GLU A 16 -0.13 13.56 -3.11
CA GLU A 16 0.90 14.53 -2.72
C GLU A 16 1.05 14.73 -1.20
N GLU A 17 1.00 13.62 -0.46
CA GLU A 17 1.06 13.62 0.99
C GLU A 17 2.48 13.82 1.52
N ILE A 18 2.60 14.67 2.54
CA ILE A 18 3.81 14.85 3.31
C ILE A 18 3.63 14.18 4.67
N VAL A 19 4.47 13.19 4.96
CA VAL A 19 4.48 12.49 6.25
C VAL A 19 5.79 12.77 6.96
N ASN A 20 5.70 13.38 8.15
CA ASN A 20 6.88 13.65 8.99
C ASN A 20 6.95 12.60 10.08
N GLY A 21 8.05 11.84 10.12
CA GLY A 21 8.26 10.84 11.18
C GLY A 21 8.32 11.51 12.55
N LYS A 22 7.82 10.79 13.56
CA LYS A 22 7.84 11.18 14.98
C LYS A 22 9.17 10.78 15.61
N ARG A 23 9.57 9.52 15.40
CA ARG A 23 10.85 8.91 15.84
C ARG A 23 11.81 8.74 14.68
N VAL A 24 11.29 8.50 13.48
CA VAL A 24 12.09 8.43 12.26
C VAL A 24 12.39 9.86 11.81
N HIS A 25 13.66 10.27 11.81
CA HIS A 25 14.11 11.60 11.39
C HIS A 25 14.12 11.76 9.86
N ALA A 26 13.01 11.41 9.21
CA ALA A 26 12.82 11.55 7.78
C ALA A 26 11.48 12.22 7.48
N LYS A 27 11.49 13.02 6.42
CA LYS A 27 10.30 13.63 5.83
C LYS A 27 9.97 12.90 4.54
N GLY A 28 8.93 12.09 4.58
CA GLY A 28 8.37 11.43 3.42
C GLY A 28 7.55 12.42 2.59
N GLN A 29 7.80 12.48 1.30
CA GLN A 29 6.94 13.16 0.33
C GLN A 29 6.55 12.12 -0.70
N PHE A 30 5.26 11.79 -0.76
CA PHE A 30 4.77 10.68 -1.57
C PHE A 30 3.78 11.16 -2.61
N GLN A 31 3.89 10.60 -3.82
CA GLN A 31 2.92 10.87 -4.88
C GLN A 31 1.52 10.39 -4.48
N PHE A 32 1.44 9.17 -3.93
CA PHE A 32 0.18 8.65 -3.41
C PHE A 32 0.37 7.91 -2.09
N VAL A 33 -0.64 7.98 -1.24
CA VAL A 33 -0.78 7.19 -0.02
C VAL A 33 -2.14 6.51 -0.04
N LEU A 34 -2.18 5.20 0.16
CA LEU A 34 -3.42 4.45 0.30
C LEU A 34 -3.80 4.37 1.77
N GLN A 35 -5.03 4.74 2.06
CA GLN A 35 -5.63 4.70 3.38
C GLN A 35 -6.73 3.64 3.40
N CYS A 36 -6.62 2.71 4.34
CA CYS A 36 -7.67 1.73 4.61
C CYS A 36 -8.35 2.11 5.92
N GLY A 37 -9.62 2.48 5.83
CA GLY A 37 -10.36 3.00 6.99
C GLY A 37 -9.76 4.31 7.50
N MET A 38 -9.28 4.31 8.74
CA MET A 38 -8.68 5.49 9.36
C MET A 38 -7.15 5.54 9.26
N LYS A 39 -6.50 4.44 8.86
CA LYS A 39 -5.04 4.33 8.87
C LYS A 39 -4.47 4.37 7.45
N ARG A 40 -3.47 5.22 7.25
CA ARG A 40 -2.64 5.20 6.04
C ARG A 40 -1.69 4.02 6.17
N ASN A 41 -1.72 3.09 5.23
CA ASN A 41 -0.95 1.84 5.36
C ASN A 41 -0.07 1.51 4.14
N CYS A 42 -0.21 2.24 3.03
CA CYS A 42 0.63 2.03 1.85
C CYS A 42 1.11 3.35 1.25
N VAL A 43 2.40 3.44 0.91
CA VAL A 43 2.97 4.51 0.09
C VAL A 43 3.18 4.02 -1.34
N VAL A 44 2.99 4.90 -2.33
CA VAL A 44 3.16 4.58 -3.76
C VAL A 44 3.97 5.65 -4.47
N GLU A 45 4.95 5.21 -5.26
CA GLU A 45 5.80 6.04 -6.10
C GLU A 45 5.79 5.55 -7.55
N ALA A 46 5.28 6.38 -8.46
CA ALA A 46 5.43 6.17 -9.89
C ALA A 46 6.71 6.88 -10.39
N LYS A 47 7.61 6.10 -11.00
CA LYS A 47 8.90 6.57 -11.53
C LYS A 47 9.01 6.21 -13.00
N TYR A 48 9.29 7.20 -13.86
CA TYR A 48 9.43 6.94 -15.28
C TYR A 48 10.75 6.22 -15.63
N TYR A 49 11.88 6.57 -14.98
CA TYR A 49 13.21 6.02 -15.34
C TYR A 49 14.16 5.68 -14.18
N ASP A 50 13.72 5.74 -12.92
CA ASP A 50 14.61 5.50 -11.78
C ASP A 50 13.91 4.72 -10.67
N MET A 51 13.76 3.42 -10.91
CA MET A 51 13.17 2.50 -9.93
C MET A 51 13.99 2.47 -8.64
N ASN A 52 15.32 2.51 -8.70
CA ASN A 52 16.15 2.41 -7.51
C ASN A 52 15.92 3.59 -6.55
N ARG A 53 15.79 4.80 -7.08
CA ARG A 53 15.39 5.95 -6.29
C ARG A 53 13.98 5.79 -5.73
N GLY A 54 13.03 5.28 -6.52
CA GLY A 54 11.70 4.96 -6.04
C GLY A 54 11.70 3.97 -4.87
N VAL A 55 12.51 2.91 -4.97
CA VAL A 55 12.68 1.90 -3.91
C VAL A 55 13.23 2.54 -2.64
N ALA A 56 14.30 3.34 -2.74
CA ALA A 56 14.85 4.03 -1.57
C ALA A 56 13.82 4.93 -0.89
N GLN A 57 13.04 5.67 -1.67
CA GLN A 57 11.97 6.54 -1.15
C GLN A 57 10.86 5.75 -0.47
N ILE A 58 10.42 4.64 -1.08
CA ILE A 58 9.38 3.78 -0.51
C ILE A 58 9.84 3.10 0.78
N LEU A 59 11.06 2.57 0.84
CA LEU A 59 11.55 1.91 2.06
C LEU A 59 11.62 2.87 3.24
N VAL A 60 12.17 4.08 3.05
CA VAL A 60 12.15 5.13 4.08
C VAL A 60 10.71 5.54 4.41
N GLY A 61 9.85 5.61 3.41
CA GLY A 61 8.46 5.98 3.59
C GLY A 61 7.65 4.99 4.39
N CYS A 62 7.88 3.69 4.22
CA CYS A 62 7.26 2.65 5.04
C CYS A 62 7.63 2.81 6.52
N GLU A 63 8.89 3.12 6.84
CA GLU A 63 9.33 3.36 8.22
C GLU A 63 8.66 4.61 8.81
N VAL A 64 8.62 5.70 8.05
CA VAL A 64 7.94 6.94 8.46
C VAL A 64 6.45 6.70 8.70
N LEU A 65 5.79 5.95 7.80
CA LEU A 65 4.37 5.68 7.91
C LEU A 65 4.05 4.80 9.11
N ALA A 66 4.83 3.72 9.32
CA ALA A 66 4.69 2.85 10.48
C ALA A 66 4.88 3.58 11.81
N ASP A 67 5.84 4.52 11.86
CA ASP A 67 6.09 5.35 13.03
C ASP A 67 4.94 6.34 13.32
N VAL A 68 4.37 6.97 12.28
CA VAL A 68 3.31 7.97 12.43
C VAL A 68 1.97 7.33 12.80
N GLU A 69 1.61 6.23 12.15
CA GLU A 69 0.30 5.55 12.23
C GLU A 69 0.27 4.39 13.23
N ASP A 70 1.40 4.13 13.89
CA ASP A 70 1.59 3.03 14.85
C ASP A 70 1.20 1.69 14.23
N LEU A 71 1.97 1.28 13.22
CA LEU A 71 1.73 0.07 12.42
C LEU A 71 2.83 -0.96 12.63
N ASP A 72 2.44 -2.21 12.87
CA ASP A 72 3.36 -3.35 12.76
C ASP A 72 3.72 -3.65 11.31
N THR A 73 2.84 -3.28 10.37
CA THR A 73 3.02 -3.50 8.93
C THR A 73 2.74 -2.22 8.14
N ALA A 74 3.69 -1.84 7.29
CA ALA A 74 3.51 -0.80 6.27
C ALA A 74 3.84 -1.36 4.88
N TYR A 75 3.10 -0.90 3.88
CA TYR A 75 3.24 -1.35 2.50
C TYR A 75 3.84 -0.28 1.61
N GLY A 76 4.50 -0.73 0.56
CA GLY A 76 5.16 0.13 -0.41
C GLY A 76 4.99 -0.37 -1.82
N ILE A 77 4.75 0.53 -2.77
CA ILE A 77 4.66 0.22 -4.19
C ILE A 77 5.55 1.20 -4.95
N VAL A 78 6.44 0.66 -5.79
CA VAL A 78 7.15 1.45 -6.81
C VAL A 78 6.76 0.91 -8.17
N THR A 79 6.45 1.79 -9.12
CA THR A 79 6.08 1.37 -10.47
C THR A 79 6.63 2.26 -11.57
N THR A 80 6.99 1.66 -12.71
CA THR A 80 7.20 2.35 -14.00
C THR A 80 6.00 2.19 -14.93
N TYR A 81 4.81 1.91 -14.40
CA TYR A 81 3.59 1.49 -15.08
C TYR A 81 3.64 0.07 -15.66
N THR A 82 4.79 -0.35 -16.20
CA THR A 82 5.02 -1.70 -16.76
C THR A 82 5.78 -2.64 -15.83
N ASP A 83 6.56 -2.09 -14.89
CA ASP A 83 7.26 -2.85 -13.86
C ASP A 83 6.78 -2.41 -12.48
N TRP A 84 6.49 -3.37 -11.60
CA TRP A 84 5.91 -3.12 -10.29
C TRP A 84 6.71 -3.86 -9.23
N MET A 85 7.23 -3.11 -8.25
CA MET A 85 7.86 -3.64 -7.06
C MET A 85 7.00 -3.35 -5.83
N TYR A 86 6.70 -4.39 -5.09
CA TYR A 86 5.89 -4.34 -3.88
C TYR A 86 6.76 -4.64 -2.67
N PHE A 87 6.49 -3.94 -1.58
CA PHE A 87 7.20 -4.08 -0.32
C PHE A 87 6.19 -4.26 0.81
N LYS A 88 6.52 -5.17 1.73
CA LYS A 88 5.87 -5.30 3.03
C LYS A 88 6.95 -5.13 4.09
N ARG A 89 6.91 -4.00 4.78
CA ARG A 89 7.74 -3.71 5.94
C ARG A 89 7.04 -4.28 7.17
N GLU A 90 7.72 -5.15 7.90
CA GLU A 90 7.35 -5.65 9.22
C GLU A 90 8.40 -5.17 10.23
N ASN A 91 8.16 -5.35 11.53
CA ASN A 91 9.05 -4.83 12.57
C ASN A 91 10.49 -5.39 12.51
N ASP A 92 10.68 -6.61 11.98
CA ASP A 92 11.96 -7.32 11.97
C ASP A 92 12.53 -7.56 10.56
N LYS A 93 11.73 -7.34 9.51
CA LYS A 93 12.13 -7.65 8.13
C LYS A 93 11.34 -6.86 7.09
N ILE A 94 11.87 -6.89 5.87
CA ILE A 94 11.21 -6.34 4.69
C ILE A 94 11.08 -7.45 3.65
N LEU A 95 9.85 -7.75 3.25
CA LEU A 95 9.53 -8.66 2.16
C LEU A 95 9.34 -7.87 0.87
N ARG A 96 9.65 -8.50 -0.26
CA ARG A 96 9.51 -7.89 -1.59
C ARG A 96 8.88 -8.86 -2.58
N CYS A 97 8.06 -8.33 -3.47
CA CYS A 97 7.49 -9.02 -4.62
C CYS A 97 7.65 -8.15 -5.87
N ARG A 98 7.69 -8.75 -7.07
CA ARG A 98 7.75 -8.04 -8.34
C ARG A 98 6.75 -8.63 -9.32
N ALA A 99 6.06 -7.79 -10.07
CA ALA A 99 5.19 -8.18 -11.17
C ALA A 99 5.40 -7.25 -12.37
N THR A 100 5.08 -7.72 -13.57
CA THR A 100 5.11 -6.92 -14.79
C THR A 100 3.70 -6.78 -15.36
N LEU A 101 3.42 -5.62 -15.94
CA LEU A 101 2.24 -5.41 -16.78
C LEU A 101 2.65 -5.72 -18.22
N ASP A 102 2.23 -6.87 -18.70
CA ASP A 102 2.50 -7.29 -20.07
C ASP A 102 1.58 -6.52 -21.01
N LEU A 103 2.14 -6.03 -22.10
CA LEU A 103 1.40 -5.33 -23.16
C LEU A 103 1.34 -6.24 -24.38
N ASP A 104 0.19 -6.25 -25.05
CA ASP A 104 0.05 -6.91 -26.34
C ASP A 104 0.68 -6.07 -27.47
N LYS A 105 0.51 -6.53 -28.72
CA LYS A 105 1.04 -5.88 -29.91
C LYS A 105 0.49 -4.47 -30.17
N ASP A 106 -0.63 -4.12 -29.55
CA ASP A 106 -1.33 -2.84 -29.69
C ASP A 106 -1.11 -1.95 -28.45
N ASP A 107 -0.09 -2.27 -27.63
CA ASP A 107 0.25 -1.61 -26.36
C ASP A 107 -0.86 -1.66 -25.30
N VAL A 108 -1.77 -2.64 -25.41
CA VAL A 108 -2.88 -2.83 -24.46
C VAL A 108 -2.45 -3.81 -23.37
N PRO A 109 -2.68 -3.50 -22.08
CA PRO A 109 -2.41 -4.43 -21.00
C PRO A 109 -3.14 -5.75 -21.16
N THR A 110 -2.43 -6.86 -21.02
CA THR A 110 -3.08 -8.17 -21.01
C THR A 110 -3.96 -8.31 -19.76
N LEU A 111 -5.11 -8.98 -19.93
CA LEU A 111 -6.02 -9.23 -18.81
C LEU A 111 -5.32 -9.95 -17.64
N GLN A 112 -4.49 -10.95 -17.96
CA GLN A 112 -3.81 -11.76 -16.97
C GLN A 112 -2.81 -10.95 -16.13
N SER A 113 -1.97 -10.12 -16.77
CA SER A 113 -0.99 -9.31 -16.05
C SER A 113 -1.68 -8.21 -15.23
N LEU A 114 -2.75 -7.61 -15.76
CA LEU A 114 -3.55 -6.62 -15.05
C LEU A 114 -4.24 -7.22 -13.82
N GLN A 115 -4.84 -8.40 -13.95
CA GLN A 115 -5.42 -9.15 -12.83
C GLN A 115 -4.38 -9.45 -11.77
N THR A 116 -3.18 -9.90 -12.16
CA THR A 116 -2.09 -10.20 -11.23
C THR A 116 -1.70 -8.97 -10.38
N ILE A 117 -1.54 -7.81 -11.02
CA ILE A 117 -1.22 -6.54 -10.32
C ILE A 117 -2.36 -6.15 -9.36
N ALA A 118 -3.61 -6.23 -9.82
CA ALA A 118 -4.77 -5.88 -9.01
C ALA A 118 -4.93 -6.80 -7.78
N GLU A 119 -4.71 -8.11 -7.96
CA GLU A 119 -4.79 -9.10 -6.88
C GLU A 119 -3.70 -8.90 -5.82
N ILE A 120 -2.48 -8.54 -6.22
CA ILE A 120 -1.41 -8.20 -5.27
C ILE A 120 -1.80 -6.97 -4.45
N ILE A 121 -2.25 -5.89 -5.09
CA ILE A 121 -2.68 -4.67 -4.40
C ILE A 121 -3.85 -4.98 -3.46
N HIS A 122 -4.83 -5.75 -3.92
CA HIS A 122 -5.96 -6.17 -3.08
C HIS A 122 -5.48 -6.98 -1.87
N THR A 123 -4.58 -7.94 -2.06
CA THR A 123 -4.03 -8.77 -0.98
C THR A 123 -3.30 -7.92 0.06
N MET A 124 -2.49 -6.96 -0.38
CA MET A 124 -1.77 -6.05 0.53
C MET A 124 -2.72 -5.21 1.39
N LEU A 125 -3.84 -4.75 0.81
CA LEU A 125 -4.74 -3.81 1.49
C LEU A 125 -5.87 -4.50 2.27
N TRP A 126 -6.18 -5.77 1.95
CA TRP A 126 -7.36 -6.48 2.47
C TRP A 126 -7.04 -7.72 3.31
N THR A 127 -5.78 -8.14 3.47
CA THR A 127 -5.47 -9.21 4.45
C THR A 127 -5.93 -8.78 5.86
N PRO A 128 -6.67 -9.64 6.59
CA PRO A 128 -7.54 -9.20 7.68
C PRO A 128 -6.77 -8.54 8.82
N TRP A 129 -7.26 -7.39 9.24
CA TRP A 129 -6.84 -6.65 10.43
C TRP A 129 -7.43 -7.21 11.74
N ASP A 130 -8.26 -8.27 11.67
CA ASP A 130 -9.02 -8.75 12.82
C ASP A 130 -8.88 -10.26 13.02
N ALA A 131 -7.85 -10.65 13.78
CA ALA A 131 -7.93 -11.83 14.64
C ALA A 131 -8.19 -11.47 16.12
N GLU A 132 -8.31 -10.17 16.46
CA GLU A 132 -8.41 -9.71 17.85
C GLU A 132 -9.60 -8.78 18.18
N GLN A 133 -10.49 -8.43 17.23
CA GLN A 133 -11.65 -7.56 17.54
C GLN A 133 -13.03 -8.24 17.56
N LEU A 134 -13.11 -9.57 17.50
CA LEU A 134 -14.38 -10.31 17.65
C LEU A 134 -14.57 -11.00 19.02
N THR A 135 -13.92 -10.52 20.09
CA THR A 135 -14.05 -11.15 21.43
C THR A 135 -14.61 -10.26 22.55
N SER A 136 -15.28 -9.14 22.28
CA SER A 136 -15.94 -8.39 23.37
C SER A 136 -17.39 -7.95 23.16
N GLU A 137 -18.01 -8.15 22.00
CA GLU A 137 -19.42 -7.75 21.78
C GLU A 137 -20.38 -8.92 21.49
N ALA A 138 -19.91 -10.17 21.61
CA ALA A 138 -20.78 -11.35 21.49
C ALA A 138 -21.28 -11.91 22.84
N PHE A 139 -20.94 -11.28 23.98
CA PHE A 139 -21.38 -11.70 25.31
C PHE A 139 -21.74 -10.51 26.22
N THR A 140 -22.68 -9.67 25.80
CA THR A 140 -23.56 -8.97 26.75
C THR A 140 -24.99 -8.89 26.21
#